data_AF-A0A353C6T5-F1
#
_entry.id   AF-A0A353C6T5-F1
#
_cell.length_a   1.000
_cell.length_b   1.000
_cell.length_c   1.000
_cell.angle_alpha   90.00
_cell.angle_beta   90.00
_cell.angle_gamma   90.00
#
_symmetry.space_group_name_H-M   'P 1'
#
loop_
_entity.id
_entity.type
_entity.pdbx_description
1 polymer ?
#
loop_
_entity_poly.entity_id
_entity_poly.type
_entity_poly.pdbx_seq_one_letter_code
_entity_poly.pdbx_strand_id
1 'polypeptide(L)'
;MNEIHFKDLSRPDSPIVPLVNDRNNSWSFVGNDGPVFYFRTDKDAERGKLVSVNVLARARIWKDIVPQAAETLNGVQMINNQFVTNYLKDAYTNIKIYDKAGKHVRDVELPGIGSAGGFGGKQDATETFYTYSSYNAPPTIYHYDMRTGKSTLFRQAKVKFDPDGYEVKQVFFTSKDGTRVPMFLTH
;
A
#
# COMPACT_ATOMS: atom_id res chain seq x y z
N MET A 1 4.73 -14.36 -7.08
CA MET A 1 5.22 -15.75 -6.89
C MET A 1 6.74 -15.77 -6.98
N ASN A 2 7.41 -15.84 -5.83
CA ASN A 2 8.87 -15.65 -5.70
C ASN A 2 9.43 -16.22 -4.38
N GLU A 3 10.73 -16.51 -4.36
CA GLU A 3 11.48 -16.87 -3.15
C GLU A 3 12.08 -15.64 -2.47
N ILE A 4 12.40 -15.76 -1.18
CA ILE A 4 13.07 -14.70 -0.40
C ILE A 4 14.26 -15.31 0.32
N HIS A 5 15.41 -14.69 0.16
CA HIS A 5 16.63 -15.00 0.90
C HIS A 5 17.11 -13.74 1.63
N PHE A 6 17.82 -13.89 2.74
CA PHE A 6 18.42 -12.77 3.47
C PHE A 6 19.85 -13.08 3.92
N LYS A 7 20.63 -12.03 4.16
CA LYS A 7 21.99 -12.09 4.71
C LYS A 7 22.10 -11.07 5.85
N ASP A 8 22.65 -11.50 6.99
CA ASP A 8 22.98 -10.59 8.10
C ASP A 8 24.27 -9.84 7.77
N LEU A 9 24.17 -8.56 7.46
CA LEU A 9 25.31 -7.71 7.11
C LEU A 9 26.12 -7.23 8.33
N SER A 10 25.64 -7.45 9.55
CA SER A 10 26.41 -7.14 10.77
C SER A 10 27.56 -8.14 11.00
N ARG A 11 27.55 -9.27 10.31
CA ARG A 11 28.60 -10.31 10.36
C ARG A 11 29.23 -10.45 8.96
N PRO A 12 30.53 -10.16 8.78
CA PRO A 12 31.17 -10.15 7.46
C PRO A 12 30.91 -11.41 6.63
N ASP A 13 30.97 -12.58 7.28
CA ASP A 13 30.87 -13.90 6.63
C ASP A 13 29.52 -14.58 6.83
N SER A 14 28.45 -13.84 7.12
CA SER A 14 27.11 -14.45 7.22
C SER A 14 26.73 -15.12 5.88
N PRO A 15 26.20 -16.36 5.90
CA PRO A 15 25.65 -16.97 4.70
C PRO A 15 24.38 -16.23 4.26
N ILE A 16 24.03 -16.41 2.98
CA ILE A 16 22.69 -16.13 2.47
C ILE A 16 21.79 -17.30 2.89
N VAL A 17 20.70 -17.01 3.60
CA VAL A 17 19.81 -18.02 4.16
C VAL A 17 18.42 -17.88 3.53
N PRO A 18 17.78 -18.97 3.07
CA PRO A 18 16.40 -18.91 2.62
C PRO A 18 15.47 -18.52 3.77
N LEU A 19 14.56 -17.59 3.50
CA LEU A 19 13.46 -17.20 4.38
C LEU A 19 12.11 -17.72 3.86
N VAL A 20 11.94 -17.69 2.55
CA VAL A 20 10.85 -18.33 1.80
C VAL A 20 11.50 -19.13 0.67
N ASN A 21 11.29 -20.44 0.66
CA ASN A 21 12.00 -21.39 -0.21
C ASN A 21 11.12 -22.03 -1.29
N ASP A 22 9.89 -21.54 -1.46
CA ASP A 22 8.99 -21.93 -2.55
C ASP A 22 8.56 -20.69 -3.35
N ARG A 23 7.92 -20.93 -4.51
CA ARG A 23 7.40 -19.88 -5.40
C ARG A 23 5.88 -19.88 -5.48
N ASN A 24 5.19 -20.42 -4.48
CA ASN A 24 3.74 -20.57 -4.52
C ASN A 24 3.00 -19.26 -4.26
N ASN A 25 3.67 -18.29 -3.64
CA ASN A 25 3.07 -17.04 -3.18
C ASN A 25 3.96 -15.85 -3.54
N SER A 26 3.37 -14.68 -3.62
CA SER A 26 4.05 -13.40 -3.80
C SER A 26 4.52 -12.87 -2.46
N TRP A 27 5.76 -12.40 -2.40
CA TRP A 27 6.35 -11.81 -1.21
C TRP A 27 7.06 -10.51 -1.58
N SER A 28 6.70 -9.42 -0.93
CA SER A 28 7.33 -8.11 -1.13
C SER A 28 7.86 -7.59 0.20
N PHE A 29 9.16 -7.34 0.28
CA PHE A 29 9.79 -6.75 1.46
C PHE A 29 9.31 -5.30 1.64
N VAL A 30 8.92 -4.96 2.86
CA VAL A 30 8.39 -3.64 3.22
C VAL A 30 9.41 -2.82 3.99
N GLY A 31 10.13 -3.47 4.91
CA GLY A 31 11.07 -2.84 5.82
C GLY A 31 11.37 -3.72 7.02
N ASN A 32 12.14 -3.21 7.99
CA ASN A 32 12.48 -3.96 9.18
C ASN A 32 12.72 -3.07 10.40
N ASP A 33 12.41 -3.61 11.58
CA ASP A 33 12.81 -3.06 12.87
C ASP A 33 13.82 -4.03 13.52
N GLY A 34 15.11 -3.69 13.40
CA GLY A 34 16.18 -4.61 13.79
C GLY A 34 16.03 -5.96 13.07
N PRO A 35 15.91 -7.10 13.80
CA PRO A 35 15.77 -8.42 13.18
C PRO A 35 14.32 -8.76 12.77
N VAL A 36 13.34 -7.91 13.07
CA VAL A 36 11.94 -8.13 12.68
C VAL A 36 11.72 -7.56 11.29
N PHE A 37 11.52 -8.42 10.31
CA PHE A 37 11.27 -8.03 8.93
C PHE A 37 9.76 -8.05 8.66
N TYR A 38 9.31 -7.11 7.82
CA TYR A 38 7.92 -6.97 7.41
C TYR A 38 7.77 -7.26 5.92
N PHE A 39 6.73 -8.02 5.57
CA PHE A 39 6.45 -8.42 4.20
C PHE A 39 4.96 -8.29 3.88
N ARG A 40 4.64 -7.81 2.67
CA ARG A 40 3.34 -8.06 2.06
C ARG A 40 3.37 -9.43 1.39
N THR A 41 2.33 -10.24 1.59
CA THR A 41 2.19 -11.54 0.91
C THR A 41 0.74 -11.91 0.63
N ASP A 42 0.52 -12.76 -0.37
CA ASP A 42 -0.76 -13.40 -0.68
C ASP A 42 -0.88 -14.83 -0.10
N LYS A 43 0.13 -15.31 0.66
CA LYS A 43 0.11 -16.64 1.28
C LYS A 43 -1.07 -16.78 2.24
N ASP A 44 -1.96 -17.73 1.95
CA ASP A 44 -3.21 -17.99 2.67
C ASP A 44 -4.12 -16.74 2.76
N ALA A 45 -3.95 -15.80 1.82
CA ALA A 45 -4.62 -14.51 1.79
C ALA A 45 -4.63 -13.96 0.36
N GLU A 46 -5.53 -14.44 -0.50
CA GLU A 46 -5.68 -14.02 -1.91
C GLU A 46 -5.73 -12.50 -2.16
N ARG A 47 -6.23 -11.71 -1.19
CA ARG A 47 -6.30 -10.25 -1.25
C ARG A 47 -5.12 -9.55 -0.59
N GLY A 48 -4.14 -10.32 -0.11
CA GLY A 48 -2.92 -9.86 0.50
C GLY A 48 -3.08 -9.49 1.97
N LYS A 49 -1.97 -9.63 2.70
CA LYS A 49 -1.81 -9.23 4.10
C LYS A 49 -0.39 -8.71 4.36
N LEU A 50 -0.22 -8.00 5.47
CA LEU A 50 1.08 -7.63 6.01
C LEU A 50 1.45 -8.59 7.14
N VAL A 51 2.63 -9.20 7.05
CA VAL A 51 3.16 -10.11 8.06
C VAL A 51 4.51 -9.64 8.57
N SER A 52 4.89 -10.12 9.75
CA SER A 52 6.22 -9.94 10.33
C SER A 52 6.89 -11.28 10.66
N VAL A 53 8.22 -11.29 10.66
CA VAL A 53 9.02 -12.43 11.10
C VAL A 53 10.34 -11.95 11.72
N ASN A 54 10.73 -12.53 12.86
CA ASN A 54 12.08 -12.33 13.39
C ASN A 54 13.05 -13.28 12.65
N VAL A 55 13.89 -12.73 11.76
CA VAL A 55 14.74 -13.54 10.88
C VAL A 55 15.91 -14.21 11.62
N LEU A 56 16.27 -13.69 12.79
CA LEU A 56 17.33 -14.24 13.65
C LEU A 56 16.80 -15.21 14.72
N ALA A 57 15.48 -15.39 14.85
CA ALA A 57 14.91 -16.34 15.79
C ALA A 57 15.20 -17.79 15.36
N ARG A 58 15.43 -18.69 16.33
CA ARG A 58 15.62 -20.13 16.07
C ARG A 58 14.44 -20.73 15.31
N ALA A 59 13.22 -20.36 15.70
CA ALA A 59 12.00 -20.67 14.97
C ALA A 59 11.43 -19.38 14.39
N ARG A 60 11.34 -19.31 13.05
CA ARG A 60 10.83 -18.16 12.32
C ARG A 60 9.31 -18.26 12.20
N ILE A 61 8.62 -17.75 13.22
CA ILE A 61 7.15 -17.74 13.26
C ILE A 61 6.65 -16.47 12.57
N TRP A 62 5.86 -16.64 11.52
CA TRP A 62 5.18 -15.55 10.83
C TRP A 62 3.97 -15.08 11.64
N LYS A 63 3.80 -13.76 11.75
CA LYS A 63 2.67 -13.14 12.44
C LYS A 63 1.98 -12.14 11.53
N ASP A 64 0.67 -12.25 11.42
CA ASP A 64 -0.15 -11.26 10.71
C ASP A 64 -0.16 -9.96 11.52
N ILE A 65 0.22 -8.85 10.87
CA ILE A 65 0.18 -7.49 11.42
C ILE A 65 -1.06 -6.77 10.91
N VAL A 66 -1.26 -6.78 9.60
CA VAL A 66 -2.53 -6.34 8.99
C VAL A 66 -3.10 -7.55 8.25
N PRO A 67 -4.12 -8.22 8.80
CA PRO A 67 -4.72 -9.39 8.17
C PRO A 67 -5.45 -9.01 6.88
N GLN A 68 -5.82 -10.02 6.10
CA GLN A 68 -6.61 -9.83 4.90
C GLN A 68 -7.93 -9.10 5.20
N ALA A 69 -8.28 -8.14 4.34
CA ALA A 69 -9.54 -7.39 4.39
C ALA A 69 -10.42 -7.71 3.17
N ALA A 70 -11.58 -7.03 3.08
CA ALA A 70 -12.46 -7.15 1.93
C ALA A 70 -11.81 -6.58 0.65
N GLU A 71 -11.06 -5.48 0.76
CA GLU A 71 -10.34 -4.87 -0.36
C GLU A 71 -8.98 -5.53 -0.60
N THR A 72 -8.52 -5.58 -1.85
CA THR A 72 -7.19 -6.09 -2.19
C THR A 72 -6.10 -5.13 -1.73
N LEU A 73 -5.20 -5.60 -0.87
CA LEU A 73 -3.99 -4.88 -0.47
C LEU A 73 -2.97 -4.95 -1.63
N ASN A 74 -2.77 -3.84 -2.34
CA ASN A 74 -1.86 -3.72 -3.49
C ASN A 74 -0.42 -3.37 -3.11
N GLY A 75 -0.21 -2.70 -1.98
CA GLY A 75 1.13 -2.27 -1.57
C GLY A 75 1.17 -1.84 -0.11
N VAL A 76 2.37 -1.91 0.46
CA VAL A 76 2.65 -1.41 1.81
C VAL A 76 3.99 -0.67 1.75
N GLN A 77 4.03 0.51 2.34
CA GLN A 77 5.25 1.29 2.58
C GLN A 77 5.40 1.54 4.08
N MET A 78 6.63 1.74 4.55
CA MET A 78 6.91 2.04 5.95
C MET A 78 7.49 3.45 6.07
N ILE A 79 6.73 4.37 6.66
CA ILE A 79 7.09 5.79 6.84
C ILE A 79 6.60 6.23 8.21
N ASN A 80 7.34 7.11 8.90
CA ASN A 80 7.01 7.59 10.24
C ASN A 80 6.78 6.44 11.25
N ASN A 81 7.52 5.34 11.10
CA ASN A 81 7.30 4.09 11.84
C ASN A 81 5.84 3.59 11.78
N GLN A 82 5.13 3.85 10.68
CA GLN A 82 3.76 3.41 10.41
C GLN A 82 3.72 2.69 9.07
N PHE A 83 2.69 1.86 8.86
CA PHE A 83 2.44 1.20 7.59
C PHE A 83 1.43 1.99 6.78
N VAL A 84 1.86 2.51 5.63
CA VAL A 84 1.00 3.13 4.64
C VAL A 84 0.57 2.05 3.66
N THR A 85 -0.68 1.65 3.74
CA THR A 85 -1.25 0.54 2.97
C THR A 85 -2.09 1.07 1.81
N ASN A 86 -1.86 0.55 0.61
CA ASN A 86 -2.60 0.87 -0.59
C ASN A 86 -3.58 -0.26 -0.90
N TYR A 87 -4.88 0.02 -0.78
CA TYR A 87 -5.96 -0.90 -1.12
C TYR A 87 -6.62 -0.52 -2.44
N LEU A 88 -7.05 -1.54 -3.19
CA LEU A 88 -7.98 -1.41 -4.31
C LEU A 88 -9.40 -1.63 -3.80
N LYS A 89 -10.15 -0.53 -3.63
CA LYS A 89 -11.55 -0.56 -3.23
C LYS A 89 -12.39 -0.23 -4.44
N ASP A 90 -13.22 -1.16 -4.90
CA ASP A 90 -14.11 -0.96 -6.05
C ASP A 90 -13.38 -0.26 -7.24
N ALA A 91 -12.19 -0.73 -7.60
CA ALA A 91 -11.37 -0.15 -8.68
C ALA A 91 -10.86 1.30 -8.49
N TYR A 92 -10.88 1.87 -7.27
CA TYR A 92 -10.14 3.10 -6.93
C TYR A 92 -9.17 2.86 -5.76
N THR A 93 -8.21 3.78 -5.60
CA THR A 93 -7.22 3.71 -4.52
C THR A 93 -7.82 4.16 -3.19
N ASN A 94 -7.66 3.35 -2.15
CA ASN A 94 -7.92 3.73 -0.77
C ASN A 94 -6.65 3.51 0.05
N ILE A 95 -6.12 4.57 0.67
CA ILE A 95 -4.91 4.49 1.48
C ILE A 95 -5.29 4.49 2.96
N LYS A 96 -4.84 3.48 3.69
CA LYS A 96 -5.03 3.38 5.14
C LYS A 96 -3.67 3.36 5.84
N ILE A 97 -3.59 3.99 7.01
CA ILE A 97 -2.39 4.03 7.84
C ILE A 97 -2.62 3.15 9.06
N TYR A 98 -1.68 2.25 9.32
CA TYR A 98 -1.65 1.39 10.51
C TYR A 98 -0.40 1.68 11.33
N ASP A 99 -0.47 1.51 12.64
CA ASP A 99 0.71 1.52 13.50
C ASP A 99 1.49 0.19 13.40
N LYS A 100 2.62 0.10 14.10
CA LYS A 100 3.48 -1.10 14.07
C LYS A 100 2.85 -2.34 14.70
N ALA A 101 1.82 -2.16 15.53
CA ALA A 101 1.05 -3.24 16.12
C ALA A 101 -0.09 -3.70 15.19
N GLY A 102 -0.28 -3.06 14.03
CA GLY A 102 -1.35 -3.37 13.09
C GLY A 102 -2.68 -2.71 13.43
N LYS A 103 -2.70 -1.75 14.36
CA LYS A 103 -3.90 -0.99 14.67
C LYS A 103 -4.12 0.09 13.61
N HIS A 104 -5.35 0.18 13.09
CA HIS A 104 -5.74 1.25 12.18
C HIS A 104 -5.64 2.61 12.89
N VAL A 105 -4.99 3.57 12.22
CA VAL A 105 -4.79 4.93 12.73
C VAL A 105 -5.73 5.91 12.03
N ARG A 106 -5.75 5.89 10.69
CA ARG A 106 -6.57 6.77 9.85
C ARG A 106 -6.58 6.32 8.39
N ASP A 107 -7.54 6.81 7.64
CA ASP A 107 -7.48 6.82 6.18
C ASP A 107 -6.84 8.12 5.70
N VAL A 108 -6.13 8.08 4.58
CA VAL A 108 -5.65 9.31 3.91
C VAL A 108 -6.81 9.88 3.10
N GLU A 109 -7.19 11.12 3.39
CA GLU A 109 -8.18 11.85 2.62
C GLU A 109 -7.62 12.20 1.23
N LEU A 110 -8.03 11.43 0.23
CA LEU A 110 -7.75 11.72 -1.18
C LEU A 110 -8.80 12.70 -1.74
N PRO A 111 -8.46 13.52 -2.76
CA PRO A 111 -9.39 14.50 -3.31
C PRO A 111 -10.72 13.94 -3.85
N GLY A 112 -10.77 12.64 -4.17
CA GLY A 112 -11.96 11.95 -4.64
C GLY A 112 -11.66 10.53 -5.13
N ILE A 113 -12.59 9.92 -5.85
CA ILE A 113 -12.35 8.65 -6.55
C ILE A 113 -11.25 8.81 -7.60
N GLY A 114 -10.31 7.88 -7.65
CA GLY A 114 -9.19 7.95 -8.58
C GLY A 114 -8.07 7.00 -8.20
N SER A 115 -6.90 7.25 -8.78
CA SER A 115 -5.67 6.53 -8.48
C SER A 115 -4.76 7.42 -7.66
N ALA A 116 -4.18 6.86 -6.60
CA ALA A 116 -3.08 7.48 -5.87
C ALA A 116 -1.86 6.54 -5.82
N GLY A 117 -0.68 7.11 -6.02
CA GLY A 117 0.59 6.39 -6.00
C GLY A 117 1.71 7.27 -5.45
N GLY A 118 2.83 6.65 -5.08
CA GLY A 118 3.88 7.31 -4.30
C GLY A 118 3.89 6.76 -2.89
N PHE A 119 3.84 7.64 -1.88
CA PHE A 119 4.05 7.27 -0.47
C PHE A 119 5.40 6.59 -0.23
N GLY A 120 6.43 7.03 -0.97
CA GLY A 120 7.81 6.62 -0.74
C GLY A 120 8.46 7.49 0.33
N GLY A 121 9.39 6.93 1.09
CA GLY A 121 10.10 7.67 2.12
C GLY A 121 10.99 6.77 2.94
N LYS A 122 11.82 7.39 3.78
CA LYS A 122 12.54 6.65 4.82
C LYS A 122 11.58 6.29 5.96
N GLN A 123 11.87 5.22 6.66
CA GLN A 123 11.07 4.77 7.81
C GLN A 123 10.95 5.84 8.91
N ASP A 124 11.99 6.66 9.10
CA ASP A 124 12.05 7.74 10.10
C ASP A 124 11.55 9.09 9.56
N ALA A 125 11.19 9.18 8.28
CA ALA A 125 10.65 10.41 7.71
C ALA A 125 9.24 10.68 8.24
N THR A 126 8.95 11.93 8.58
CA THR A 126 7.63 12.38 9.07
C THR A 126 6.75 12.96 7.96
N GLU A 127 7.21 12.87 6.71
CA GLU A 127 6.55 13.39 5.53
C GLU A 127 6.69 12.42 4.37
N THR A 128 5.77 12.53 3.41
CA THR A 128 5.86 11.83 2.13
C THR A 128 5.13 12.60 1.05
N PHE A 129 5.26 12.15 -0.19
CA PHE A 129 4.58 12.72 -1.34
C PHE A 129 3.81 11.63 -2.06
N TYR A 130 2.63 12.00 -2.56
CA TYR A 130 1.84 11.14 -3.42
C TYR A 130 1.31 11.92 -4.61
N THR A 131 1.20 11.23 -5.74
CA THR A 131 0.49 11.72 -6.92
C THR A 131 -0.91 11.16 -6.88
N TYR A 132 -1.90 12.02 -7.07
CA TYR A 132 -3.28 11.66 -7.31
C TYR A 132 -3.71 12.07 -8.72
N SER A 133 -4.53 11.24 -9.35
CA SER A 133 -5.18 11.54 -10.63
C SER A 133 -6.52 10.83 -10.72
N SER A 134 -7.44 11.42 -11.47
CA SER A 134 -8.73 10.83 -11.82
C SER A 134 -9.06 11.14 -13.29
N TYR A 135 -10.23 10.72 -13.76
CA TYR A 135 -10.65 10.97 -15.14
C TYR A 135 -10.84 12.47 -15.44
N ASN A 136 -11.33 13.25 -14.48
CA ASN A 136 -11.43 14.71 -14.58
C ASN A 136 -10.30 15.45 -13.85
N ALA A 137 -9.49 14.78 -13.03
CA ALA A 137 -8.43 15.41 -12.24
C ALA A 137 -7.02 15.10 -12.80
N PRO A 138 -6.29 16.10 -13.33
CA PRO A 138 -4.95 15.86 -13.85
C PRO A 138 -3.97 15.45 -12.75
N PRO A 139 -2.84 14.79 -13.09
CA PRO A 139 -1.84 14.38 -12.12
C PRO A 139 -1.42 15.54 -11.21
N THR A 140 -1.67 15.37 -9.91
CA THR A 140 -1.43 16.36 -8.88
C THR A 140 -0.63 15.71 -7.75
N ILE A 141 0.54 16.28 -7.49
CA ILE A 141 1.43 15.88 -6.40
C ILE A 141 1.01 16.63 -5.15
N TYR A 142 0.81 15.88 -4.07
CA TYR A 142 0.55 16.37 -2.74
C TYR A 142 1.74 16.04 -1.84
N HIS A 143 2.12 16.99 -0.99
CA HIS A 143 2.89 16.73 0.20
C HIS A 143 1.94 16.25 1.30
N TYR A 144 2.35 15.25 2.08
CA TYR A 144 1.57 14.65 3.16
C TYR A 144 2.37 14.62 4.46
N ASP A 145 1.89 15.33 5.48
CA ASP A 145 2.47 15.26 6.84
C ASP A 145 1.91 14.02 7.54
N MET A 146 2.78 13.05 7.86
CA MET A 146 2.41 11.77 8.46
C MET A 146 1.91 11.91 9.90
N ARG A 147 2.33 12.96 10.61
CA ARG A 147 1.96 13.21 12.01
C ARG A 147 0.56 13.81 12.09
N THR A 148 0.31 14.86 11.30
CA THR A 148 -0.99 15.55 11.32
C THR A 148 -2.02 14.91 10.40
N GLY A 149 -1.59 14.13 9.41
CA GLY A 149 -2.43 13.52 8.39
C GLY A 149 -2.96 14.50 7.33
N LYS A 150 -2.26 15.63 7.12
CA LYS A 150 -2.72 16.70 6.22
C LYS A 150 -2.03 16.60 4.86
N SER A 151 -2.83 16.67 3.80
CA SER A 151 -2.37 16.82 2.42
C SER A 151 -2.32 18.29 2.03
N THR A 152 -1.21 18.73 1.45
CA THR A 152 -1.04 20.09 0.90
C THR A 152 -0.60 19.99 -0.55
N LEU A 153 -1.22 20.78 -1.43
CA LEU A 153 -0.84 20.84 -2.85
C LEU A 153 0.65 21.18 -2.98
N PHE A 154 1.40 20.32 -3.65
CA PHE A 154 2.81 20.56 -3.95
C PHE A 154 2.98 21.00 -5.40
N ARG A 155 2.39 20.26 -6.35
CA ARG A 155 2.46 20.59 -7.77
C ARG A 155 1.29 19.97 -8.55
N GLN A 156 0.63 20.76 -9.37
CA GLN A 156 -0.41 20.27 -10.29
C GLN A 156 0.05 20.39 -11.74
N ALA A 157 -0.29 19.39 -12.57
CA ALA A 157 -0.07 19.48 -14.00
C ALA A 157 -1.00 20.55 -14.63
N LYS A 158 -0.44 21.38 -15.51
CA LYS A 158 -1.22 22.38 -16.25
C LYS A 158 -1.92 21.70 -17.42
N VAL A 159 -3.23 21.93 -17.55
CA VAL A 159 -4.07 21.38 -18.62
C VAL A 159 -4.80 22.49 -19.37
N LYS A 160 -5.27 22.18 -20.59
CA LYS A 160 -5.99 23.12 -21.48
C LYS A 160 -7.52 22.94 -21.45
N PHE A 161 -8.04 22.25 -20.46
CA PHE A 161 -9.47 22.07 -20.21
C PHE A 161 -9.77 22.45 -18.76
N ASP A 162 -11.04 22.66 -18.43
CA ASP A 162 -11.50 22.87 -17.06
C ASP A 162 -11.90 21.52 -16.41
N PRO A 163 -11.13 21.02 -15.43
CA PRO A 163 -11.48 19.82 -14.66
C PRO A 163 -12.89 19.82 -14.08
N ASP A 164 -13.36 20.99 -13.62
CA ASP A 164 -14.64 21.13 -12.91
C ASP A 164 -15.82 21.10 -13.90
N GLY A 165 -15.54 21.19 -15.20
CA GLY A 165 -16.52 21.02 -16.27
C GLY A 165 -16.93 19.56 -16.54
N TYR A 166 -16.33 18.58 -15.84
CA TYR A 166 -16.62 17.15 -16.01
C TYR A 166 -16.97 16.49 -14.68
N GLU A 167 -17.92 15.56 -14.73
CA GLU A 167 -18.31 14.75 -13.58
C GLU A 167 -17.78 13.32 -13.71
N VAL A 168 -17.28 12.74 -12.62
CA VAL A 168 -16.91 11.32 -12.55
C VAL A 168 -17.83 10.62 -11.56
N LYS A 169 -18.62 9.66 -12.06
CA LYS A 169 -19.49 8.82 -11.23
C LYS A 169 -19.07 7.37 -11.28
N GLN A 170 -19.01 6.75 -10.11
CA GLN A 170 -18.94 5.30 -10.03
C GLN A 170 -20.34 4.71 -9.93
N VAL A 171 -20.63 3.74 -10.79
CA VAL A 171 -21.86 2.95 -10.77
C VAL A 171 -21.54 1.46 -10.71
N PHE A 172 -22.52 0.65 -10.31
CA PHE A 172 -22.42 -0.80 -10.34
C PHE A 172 -23.54 -1.36 -11.20
N PHE A 173 -23.17 -2.10 -12.24
CA PHE A 173 -24.13 -2.82 -13.08
C PHE A 173 -24.15 -4.30 -12.72
N THR A 174 -25.28 -4.96 -12.99
CA THR A 174 -25.45 -6.39 -12.74
C THR A 174 -25.20 -7.15 -14.05
N SER A 175 -24.22 -8.05 -14.05
CA SER A 175 -23.89 -8.94 -15.16
C SER A 175 -24.99 -10.00 -15.36
N LYS A 176 -24.92 -10.75 -16.47
CA LYS A 176 -25.86 -11.82 -16.82
C LYS A 176 -25.99 -12.88 -15.70
N ASP A 177 -24.91 -13.13 -14.97
CA ASP A 177 -24.84 -14.12 -13.88
C ASP A 177 -25.17 -13.54 -12.49
N GLY A 178 -25.56 -12.27 -12.39
CA GLY A 178 -25.85 -11.58 -11.14
C GLY A 178 -24.64 -10.88 -10.49
N THR A 179 -23.42 -11.07 -11.02
CA THR A 179 -22.22 -10.41 -10.50
C THR A 179 -22.34 -8.89 -10.63
N ARG A 180 -22.03 -8.15 -9.56
CA ARG A 180 -21.98 -6.68 -9.56
C ARG A 180 -20.61 -6.23 -10.06
N VAL A 181 -20.60 -5.44 -11.13
CA VAL A 181 -19.37 -4.98 -11.77
C VAL A 181 -19.28 -3.45 -11.65
N PRO A 182 -18.18 -2.89 -11.09
CA PRO A 182 -17.99 -1.45 -11.01
C PRO A 182 -17.67 -0.86 -12.39
N MET A 183 -18.21 0.32 -12.67
CA MET A 183 -17.96 1.08 -13.89
C MET A 183 -17.86 2.57 -13.55
N PHE A 184 -16.92 3.27 -14.17
CA PHE A 184 -16.81 4.72 -14.09
C PHE A 184 -17.45 5.36 -15.32
N LEU A 185 -18.31 6.36 -15.10
CA LEU A 185 -18.89 7.21 -16.13
C LEU A 185 -18.27 8.60 -16.00
N THR A 186 -17.81 9.16 -17.12
CA THR A 186 -17.25 10.52 -17.19
C THR A 186 -17.96 11.27 -18.31
N HIS A 187 -18.54 12.42 -17.99
CA HIS A 187 -19.33 13.23 -18.93
C HIS A 187 -19.30 14.71 -18.57
#